data_AF-A0A7Y5EAP4-F1
#
_entry.id   AF-A0A7Y5EAP4-F1
#
_cell.length_a   1.000
_cell.length_b   1.000
_cell.length_c   1.000
_cell.angle_alpha   90.00
_cell.angle_beta   90.00
_cell.angle_gamma   90.00
#
_symmetry.space_group_name_H-M   'P 1'
#
loop_
_entity.id
_entity.type
_entity.pdbx_description
1 polymer ?
#
loop_
_entity_poly.entity_id
_entity_poly.type
_entity_poly.pdbx_seq_one_letter_code
_entity_poly.pdbx_strand_id
1 'polypeptide(L)' 'HLADALRATGNRHVQLRVYPEARHEVLNETNRDEVTADILGWLEQALALGRPVRSE' A
#
# COMPACT_ATOMS: atom_id res chain seq x y z
N HIS A 1 2.89 -15.51 -0.85
CA HIS A 1 2.06 -14.54 -1.61
C HIS A 1 2.98 -13.55 -2.34
N LEU A 2 2.55 -12.82 -3.40
CA LEU A 2 3.43 -11.90 -4.15
C LEU A 2 4.11 -10.85 -3.23
N ALA A 3 3.36 -10.32 -2.27
CA ALA A 3 3.91 -9.38 -1.27
C ALA A 3 5.09 -9.98 -0.48
N ASP A 4 5.05 -11.27 -0.15
CA ASP A 4 6.14 -11.95 0.57
C ASP A 4 7.36 -12.15 -0.33
N ALA A 5 7.13 -12.49 -1.60
CA ALA A 5 8.21 -12.61 -2.58
C ALA A 5 8.94 -11.27 -2.77
N LEU A 6 8.21 -10.15 -2.89
CA LEU A 6 8.81 -8.82 -2.98
C LEU A 6 9.62 -8.46 -1.73
N ARG A 7 9.12 -8.78 -0.54
CA ARG A 7 9.86 -8.57 0.71
C ARG A 7 11.14 -9.41 0.75
N ALA A 8 11.05 -10.67 0.33
CA ALA A 8 12.19 -11.59 0.30
C ALA A 8 13.31 -11.13 -0.64
N THR A 9 12.99 -10.39 -1.72
CA THR A 9 13.98 -9.82 -2.64
C THR A 9 14.50 -8.44 -2.23
N GLY A 10 14.24 -8.00 -0.98
CA GLY A 10 14.81 -6.77 -0.43
C GLY A 10 13.94 -5.52 -0.58
N ASN A 11 12.70 -5.62 -1.07
CA ASN A 11 11.76 -4.51 -1.04
C ASN A 11 11.23 -4.31 0.39
N ARG A 12 11.88 -3.43 1.15
CA ARG A 12 11.63 -3.26 2.59
C ARG A 12 10.32 -2.55 2.93
N HIS A 13 9.75 -1.78 1.99
CA HIS A 13 8.58 -0.94 2.22
C HIS A 13 7.34 -1.45 1.46
N VAL A 14 7.03 -2.73 1.62
CA VAL A 14 5.87 -3.38 0.97
C VAL A 14 4.78 -3.72 2.00
N GLN A 15 3.61 -3.13 1.84
CA GLN A 15 2.40 -3.41 2.63
C GLN A 15 1.35 -4.12 1.76
N LEU A 16 0.52 -4.97 2.39
CA LEU A 16 -0.61 -5.63 1.73
C LEU A 16 -1.83 -5.44 2.62
N ARG A 17 -2.87 -4.85 2.04
CA ARG A 17 -4.20 -4.68 2.65
C ARG A 17 -5.20 -5.35 1.72
N VAL A 18 -6.02 -6.26 2.26
CA VAL A 18 -7.11 -6.91 1.54
C VAL A 18 -8.40 -6.45 2.19
N TYR A 19 -9.30 -5.86 1.42
CA TYR A 19 -10.62 -5.46 1.86
C TYR A 19 -11.60 -6.60 1.54
N PRO A 20 -12.12 -7.32 2.56
CA PRO A 20 -13.08 -8.39 2.33
C PRO A 20 -14.30 -7.87 1.56
N GLU A 21 -14.85 -8.70 0.68
CA GLU A 21 -16.05 -8.40 -0.12
C GLU A 21 -15.92 -7.25 -1.14
N ALA A 22 -14.79 -6.52 -1.19
CA ALA A 22 -14.57 -5.48 -2.18
C ALA A 22 -14.42 -6.06 -3.60
N ARG A 23 -15.05 -5.41 -4.58
CA ARG A 23 -14.90 -5.76 -6.01
C ARG A 23 -13.71 -5.01 -6.63
N HIS A 24 -13.53 -5.19 -7.93
CA HIS A 24 -12.38 -4.66 -8.68
C HIS A 24 -12.33 -3.12 -8.79
N GLU A 25 -13.33 -2.39 -8.31
CA GLU A 25 -13.35 -0.92 -8.27
C GLU A 25 -13.36 -0.38 -6.82
N VAL A 26 -12.46 -0.87 -5.97
CA VAL A 26 -12.44 -0.59 -4.51
C VAL A 26 -12.46 0.89 -4.11
N LEU A 27 -12.02 1.81 -4.98
CA LEU A 27 -12.09 3.26 -4.75
C LEU A 27 -13.49 3.86 -4.96
N ASN A 28 -14.37 3.14 -5.65
CA ASN A 28 -15.75 3.51 -5.94
C ASN A 28 -16.78 2.68 -5.14
N GLU A 29 -16.32 1.80 -4.25
CA GLU A 29 -17.20 0.91 -3.48
C GLU A 29 -17.66 1.52 -2.15
N THR A 30 -18.49 0.78 -1.42
CA THR A 30 -19.09 1.22 -0.15
C THR A 30 -18.07 1.58 0.94
N ASN A 31 -16.88 0.96 0.91
CA ASN A 31 -15.79 1.19 1.84
C ASN A 31 -14.76 2.21 1.32
N ARG A 32 -15.11 3.03 0.31
CA ARG A 32 -14.21 4.04 -0.28
C ARG A 32 -13.52 4.95 0.73
N ASP A 33 -14.20 5.31 1.83
CA ASP A 33 -13.66 6.22 2.84
C ASP A 33 -12.54 5.53 3.64
N GLU A 34 -12.72 4.25 4.01
CA GLU A 34 -11.68 3.42 4.63
C GLU A 34 -10.48 3.29 3.69
N VAL A 35 -10.73 2.95 2.43
CA VAL A 35 -9.68 2.74 1.42
C VAL A 35 -8.88 4.02 1.19
N THR A 36 -9.57 5.16 1.12
CA THR A 36 -8.93 6.47 0.94
C THR A 36 -8.08 6.84 2.15
N ALA A 37 -8.58 6.61 3.38
CA ALA A 37 -7.83 6.85 4.60
C ALA A 37 -6.57 5.98 4.69
N ASP A 38 -6.67 4.70 4.35
CA ASP A 38 -5.53 3.77 4.33
C ASP A 38 -4.46 4.20 3.32
N ILE A 39 -4.87 4.67 2.12
CA ILE A 39 -3.94 5.19 1.10
C ILE A 39 -3.25 6.47 1.60
N LEU A 40 -3.99 7.41 2.18
CA LEU A 40 -3.43 8.65 2.72
C LEU A 40 -2.41 8.35 3.82
N GLY A 41 -2.75 7.48 4.76
CA GLY A 41 -1.82 7.06 5.83
C GLY A 41 -0.57 6.38 5.27
N TRP A 42 -0.70 5.57 4.21
CA TRP A 42 0.44 4.98 3.53
C TRP A 42 1.34 6.03 2.85
N LEU A 43 0.75 7.02 2.18
CA LEU A 43 1.50 8.11 1.54
C LEU A 43 2.24 8.97 2.58
N GLU A 44 1.60 9.31 3.70
CA GLU A 44 2.23 10.05 4.80
C GLU A 44 3.46 9.30 5.34
N GLN A 45 3.32 7.99 5.58
CA GLN A 45 4.45 7.13 6.00
C GLN A 45 5.56 7.10 4.95
N ALA A 46 5.20 6.94 3.67
CA ALA A 46 6.16 6.89 2.57
C ALA A 46 6.95 8.19 2.42
N LEU A 47 6.27 9.34 2.57
CA LEU A 47 6.91 10.66 2.50
C LEU A 47 7.81 10.92 3.71
N ALA A 48 7.43 10.42 4.90
CA ALA A 48 8.24 10.56 6.11
C ALA A 48 9.55 9.76 6.07
N LEU A 49 9.62 8.66 5.30
CA LEU A 49 10.84 7.86 5.15
C LEU A 49 11.96 8.59 4.40
N GLY A 50 11.63 9.66 3.66
CA GLY A 50 12.57 10.38 2.81
C GLY A 50 12.98 9.56 1.57
N ARG A 51 13.27 10.24 0.46
CA ARG A 51 13.73 9.53 -0.75
C ARG A 51 15.10 8.90 -0.46
N PRO A 52 15.29 7.57 -0.60
CA PRO A 52 16.61 7.00 -0.50
C PRO A 52 17.53 7.59 -1.58
N VAL A 53 18.82 7.69 -1.26
CA VAL A 53 19.83 8.32 -2.13
C VAL A 53 19.95 7.62 -3.49
N ARG A 54 19.51 6.37 -3.62
CA ARG A 54 19.35 5.67 -4.90
C ARG A 54 18.02 4.91 -4.93
N SER A 55 17.26 5.15 -5.98
CA SER A 55 16.16 4.32 -6.44
C SER A 55 16.45 4.05 -7.92
N GLU A 56 17.20 2.99 -8.20
CA GLU A 56 17.26 2.37 -9.54
C GLU A 56 16.57 1.02 -9.47
#